data_AF-A0A550H517-F1
#
_entry.id   AF-A0A550H517-F1
#
_cell.length_a   1.000
_cell.length_b   1.000
_cell.length_c   1.000
_cell.angle_alpha   90.00
_cell.angle_beta   90.00
_cell.angle_gamma   90.00
#
_symmetry.space_group_name_H-M   'P 1'
#
loop_
_entity.id
_entity.type
_entity.pdbx_description
1 polymer ?
#
loop_
_entity_poly.entity_id
_entity_poly.type
_entity_poly.pdbx_seq_one_letter_code
_entity_poly.pdbx_strand_id
1 'polypeptide(L)'
;MRKNDKLVQVSFDEALHKSAEILANAKYPIFYGWSCTSCEAQRIGIELAEQVGGVFDNTTSVCHGPSVLGMQEVGIPTSTLGQVRHRADLIIYWGSDPLSSHPRHMQRYTYFAKGKFEESTRKVCTNQNDTKADQEISKNFQPQVQKNNSYPNSLPQNLCEKTRKLLVVDVRKTLTAAKADVFLQIEPNKDFELIQALRMLVNDQEIEVDNVAGIPVKYLSEVAELLVDCNFGVIFFGMGLAQSDGKSRNIEAAIELVRDLNARTKFSIMPMRGHFNVTGANIVSVWQ
;
A
#
# COMPACT_ATOMS: atom_id res chain seq x y z
N MET A 1 -18.69 -17.49 27.97
CA MET A 1 -19.74 -17.97 27.05
C MET A 1 -20.99 -17.12 27.20
N ARG A 2 -21.72 -16.80 26.11
CA ARG A 2 -22.98 -16.03 26.20
C ARG A 2 -24.14 -16.96 26.59
N LYS A 3 -24.85 -16.65 27.67
CA LYS A 3 -26.04 -17.36 28.18
C LYS A 3 -27.11 -16.31 28.49
N ASN A 4 -28.31 -16.42 27.91
CA ASN A 4 -29.41 -15.45 28.09
C ASN A 4 -28.95 -13.99 27.90
N ASP A 5 -28.31 -13.70 26.76
CA ASP A 5 -27.75 -12.40 26.39
C ASP A 5 -26.67 -11.81 27.31
N LYS A 6 -26.23 -12.53 28.34
CA LYS A 6 -25.16 -12.12 29.25
C LYS A 6 -23.91 -12.97 29.06
N LEU A 7 -22.74 -12.35 29.22
CA LEU A 7 -21.47 -13.09 29.25
C LEU A 7 -21.28 -13.72 30.63
N VAL A 8 -21.07 -15.03 30.64
CA VAL A 8 -20.82 -15.83 31.85
C VAL A 8 -19.43 -16.48 31.73
N GLN A 9 -18.67 -16.44 32.82
CA GLN A 9 -17.37 -17.10 32.91
C GLN A 9 -17.55 -18.62 32.96
N VAL A 10 -16.72 -19.35 32.23
CA VAL A 10 -16.74 -20.81 32.10
C VAL A 10 -15.30 -21.34 32.05
N SER A 11 -15.11 -22.64 32.24
CA SER A 11 -13.79 -23.26 32.04
C SER A 11 -13.40 -23.26 30.56
N PHE A 12 -12.10 -23.42 30.29
CA PHE A 12 -11.60 -23.56 28.92
C PHE A 12 -12.19 -24.80 28.25
N ASP A 13 -12.30 -25.93 28.98
CA ASP A 13 -12.85 -27.18 28.46
C ASP A 13 -14.34 -27.07 28.10
N GLU A 14 -15.14 -26.34 28.89
CA GLU A 14 -16.56 -26.09 28.57
C GLU A 14 -16.68 -25.26 27.29
N ALA A 15 -15.84 -24.22 27.14
CA ALA A 15 -15.82 -23.40 25.94
C ALA A 15 -15.37 -24.20 24.70
N LEU A 16 -14.32 -25.02 24.84
CA LEU A 16 -13.76 -25.83 23.76
C LEU A 16 -14.76 -26.88 23.26
N HIS A 17 -15.41 -27.62 24.16
CA HIS A 17 -16.44 -28.59 23.79
C HIS A 17 -17.59 -27.92 23.05
N LYS A 18 -18.04 -26.74 23.53
CA LYS A 18 -19.14 -26.04 22.87
C LYS A 18 -18.76 -25.53 21.48
N SER A 19 -17.53 -25.02 21.31
CA SER A 19 -17.01 -24.63 20.01
C SER A 19 -16.91 -25.81 19.04
N ALA A 20 -16.42 -26.96 19.49
CA ALA A 20 -16.34 -28.17 18.68
C ALA A 20 -17.74 -28.67 18.26
N GLU A 21 -18.71 -28.68 19.19
CA GLU A 21 -20.10 -29.04 18.88
C GLU A 21 -20.73 -28.11 17.83
N ILE A 22 -20.46 -26.79 17.91
CA ILE A 22 -20.94 -25.82 16.92
C ILE A 22 -20.35 -26.13 15.54
N LEU A 23 -19.04 -26.37 15.46
CA LEU A 23 -18.36 -26.64 14.19
C LEU A 23 -18.81 -27.98 13.58
N ALA A 24 -18.91 -29.04 14.40
CA ALA A 24 -19.32 -30.37 13.95
C ALA A 24 -20.76 -30.43 13.41
N ASN A 25 -21.65 -29.58 13.94
CA ASN A 25 -23.05 -29.52 13.50
C ASN A 25 -23.31 -28.42 12.44
N ALA A 26 -22.32 -27.59 12.11
CA ALA A 26 -22.47 -26.53 11.14
C ALA A 26 -22.57 -27.12 9.72
N LYS A 27 -23.52 -26.61 8.92
CA LYS A 27 -23.64 -26.99 7.50
C LYS A 27 -22.65 -26.25 6.59
N TYR A 28 -22.21 -25.06 7.01
CA TYR A 28 -21.32 -24.19 6.25
C TYR A 28 -20.47 -23.34 7.20
N PRO A 29 -19.53 -23.96 7.95
CA PRO A 29 -18.69 -23.22 8.89
C PRO A 29 -17.69 -22.32 8.16
N ILE A 30 -17.51 -21.09 8.65
CA ILE A 30 -16.58 -20.10 8.11
C ILE A 30 -15.48 -19.81 9.13
N PHE A 31 -14.24 -19.95 8.70
CA PHE A 31 -13.02 -19.76 9.44
C PHE A 31 -12.38 -18.45 8.97
N TYR A 32 -12.67 -17.33 9.65
CA TYR A 32 -12.25 -15.99 9.23
C TYR A 32 -11.28 -15.30 10.21
N GLY A 33 -10.27 -14.61 9.69
CA GLY A 33 -9.38 -13.76 10.47
C GLY A 33 -7.90 -14.01 10.18
N TRP A 34 -7.24 -14.84 11.00
CA TRP A 34 -5.89 -15.44 10.83
C TRP A 34 -4.68 -14.50 10.72
N SER A 35 -4.85 -13.25 10.31
CA SER A 35 -3.78 -12.31 10.00
C SER A 35 -2.98 -11.80 11.21
N CYS A 36 -3.47 -12.09 12.43
CA CYS A 36 -2.88 -11.67 13.70
C CYS A 36 -2.47 -12.86 14.60
N THR A 37 -2.21 -14.04 14.02
CA THR A 37 -1.67 -15.21 14.73
C THR A 37 -0.46 -15.80 14.00
N SER A 38 0.18 -16.83 14.57
CA SER A 38 1.36 -17.47 13.99
C SER A 38 1.01 -18.40 12.82
N CYS A 39 2.01 -18.74 12.00
CA CYS A 39 1.81 -19.66 10.88
C CYS A 39 1.44 -21.09 11.34
N GLU A 40 1.91 -21.51 12.52
CA GLU A 40 1.55 -22.80 13.12
C GLU A 40 0.07 -22.85 13.48
N ALA A 41 -0.47 -21.77 14.06
CA ALA A 41 -1.90 -21.67 14.36
C ALA A 41 -2.74 -21.61 13.08
N GLN A 42 -2.27 -20.90 12.06
CA GLN A 42 -2.91 -20.86 10.74
C GLN A 42 -3.00 -22.25 10.12
N ARG A 43 -1.90 -23.02 10.18
CA ARG A 43 -1.84 -24.40 9.69
C ARG A 43 -2.88 -25.31 10.36
N ILE A 44 -2.95 -25.29 11.69
CA ILE A 44 -3.96 -26.06 12.43
C ILE A 44 -5.38 -25.58 12.11
N GLY A 45 -5.57 -24.28 11.88
CA GLY A 45 -6.84 -23.71 11.45
C GLY A 45 -7.31 -24.24 10.09
N ILE A 46 -6.40 -24.41 9.13
CA ILE A 46 -6.70 -25.00 7.81
C ILE A 46 -7.07 -26.47 7.97
N GLU A 47 -6.29 -27.25 8.71
CA GLU A 47 -6.58 -28.67 9.00
C GLU A 47 -7.96 -28.84 9.67
N LEU A 48 -8.30 -27.96 10.62
CA LEU A 48 -9.60 -27.96 11.25
C LEU A 48 -10.73 -27.60 10.27
N ALA A 49 -10.52 -26.62 9.39
CA ALA A 49 -11.49 -26.24 8.38
C ALA A 49 -11.76 -27.41 7.40
N GLU A 50 -10.72 -28.12 6.98
CA GLU A 50 -10.85 -29.34 6.16
C GLU A 50 -11.64 -30.43 6.86
N GLN A 51 -11.33 -30.71 8.13
CA GLN A 51 -12.01 -31.76 8.91
C GLN A 51 -13.52 -31.53 9.05
N VAL A 52 -13.96 -30.28 9.14
CA VAL A 52 -15.38 -29.93 9.30
C VAL A 52 -16.06 -29.50 7.99
N GLY A 53 -15.35 -29.54 6.86
CA GLY A 53 -15.89 -29.09 5.56
C GLY A 53 -16.19 -27.59 5.50
N GLY A 54 -15.38 -26.77 6.15
CA GLY A 54 -15.54 -25.32 6.25
C GLY A 54 -14.79 -24.52 5.19
N VAL A 55 -15.16 -23.24 5.08
CA VAL A 55 -14.46 -22.26 4.25
C VAL A 55 -13.44 -21.51 5.09
N PHE A 56 -12.20 -21.46 4.63
CA PHE A 56 -11.12 -20.69 5.24
C PHE A 56 -10.87 -19.41 4.46
N ASP A 57 -10.95 -18.25 5.13
CA ASP A 57 -10.62 -16.95 4.55
C ASP A 57 -9.92 -16.07 5.59
N ASN A 58 -9.11 -15.09 5.16
CA ASN A 58 -8.42 -14.18 6.06
C ASN A 58 -8.71 -12.72 5.71
N THR A 59 -8.17 -11.79 6.49
CA THR A 59 -8.47 -10.35 6.28
C THR A 59 -8.00 -9.79 4.93
N THR A 60 -7.33 -10.57 4.08
CA THR A 60 -6.97 -10.17 2.72
C THR A 60 -8.20 -9.88 1.89
N SER A 61 -9.30 -10.62 2.04
CA SER A 61 -10.54 -10.39 1.28
C SER A 61 -11.12 -8.98 1.46
N VAL A 62 -10.86 -8.35 2.62
CA VAL A 62 -11.24 -6.96 2.93
C VAL A 62 -10.05 -6.00 2.97
N CYS A 63 -8.90 -6.40 2.41
CA CYS A 63 -7.67 -5.61 2.35
C CYS A 63 -7.06 -5.72 0.94
N HIS A 64 -5.92 -6.38 0.80
CA HIS A 64 -5.20 -6.54 -0.47
C HIS A 64 -5.71 -7.69 -1.35
N GLY A 65 -6.95 -8.17 -1.17
CA GLY A 65 -7.58 -9.19 -2.01
C GLY A 65 -7.60 -8.81 -3.49
N PRO A 66 -8.04 -7.58 -3.84
CA PRO A 66 -7.92 -7.08 -5.21
C PRO A 66 -6.49 -7.06 -5.72
N SER A 67 -5.51 -6.87 -4.84
CA SER A 67 -4.10 -6.93 -5.21
C SER A 67 -3.65 -8.35 -5.52
N VAL A 68 -4.11 -9.35 -4.77
CA VAL A 68 -3.84 -10.77 -5.09
C VAL A 68 -4.42 -11.13 -6.45
N LEU A 69 -5.65 -10.70 -6.76
CA LEU A 69 -6.27 -10.93 -8.07
C LEU A 69 -5.45 -10.29 -9.21
N GLY A 70 -5.05 -9.03 -9.07
CA GLY A 70 -4.23 -8.36 -10.09
C GLY A 70 -2.86 -9.03 -10.29
N MET A 71 -2.23 -9.50 -9.20
CA MET A 71 -0.97 -10.24 -9.29
C MET A 71 -1.11 -11.60 -9.96
N GLN A 72 -2.26 -12.26 -9.83
CA GLN A 72 -2.54 -13.53 -10.53
C GLN A 72 -2.67 -13.33 -12.04
N GLU A 73 -3.22 -12.21 -12.49
CA GLU A 73 -3.41 -11.88 -13.91
C GLU A 73 -2.11 -11.43 -14.58
N VAL A 74 -1.35 -10.52 -13.96
CA VAL A 74 -0.21 -9.85 -14.63
C VAL A 74 1.16 -10.03 -13.93
N GLY A 75 1.22 -10.87 -12.89
CA GLY A 75 2.44 -11.10 -12.10
C GLY A 75 2.77 -9.94 -11.16
N ILE A 76 3.98 -9.92 -10.58
CA ILE A 76 4.43 -8.79 -9.74
C ILE A 76 5.95 -8.57 -9.78
N PRO A 77 6.43 -7.47 -10.39
CA PRO A 77 7.84 -7.07 -10.33
C PRO A 77 8.13 -6.38 -8.98
N THR A 78 8.37 -7.15 -7.93
CA THR A 78 8.68 -6.62 -6.58
C THR A 78 10.16 -6.72 -6.21
N SER A 79 10.52 -6.20 -5.03
CA SER A 79 11.87 -6.28 -4.46
C SER A 79 11.81 -6.39 -2.94
N THR A 80 12.94 -6.57 -2.25
CA THR A 80 12.96 -6.53 -0.77
C THR A 80 13.14 -5.10 -0.27
N LEU A 81 12.62 -4.82 0.94
CA LEU A 81 12.84 -3.53 1.61
C LEU A 81 14.33 -3.18 1.80
N GLY A 82 15.22 -4.18 1.81
CA GLY A 82 16.66 -3.97 1.81
C GLY A 82 17.18 -3.37 0.50
N GLN A 83 16.69 -3.83 -0.65
CA GLN A 83 17.03 -3.23 -1.95
C GLN A 83 16.54 -1.79 -2.03
N VAL A 84 15.29 -1.55 -1.64
CA VAL A 84 14.71 -0.21 -1.57
C VAL A 84 15.55 0.70 -0.66
N ARG A 85 15.87 0.23 0.56
CA ARG A 85 16.70 0.99 1.49
C ARG A 85 18.04 1.36 0.92
N HIS A 86 18.69 0.53 0.12
CA HIS A 86 20.07 0.82 -0.27
C HIS A 86 20.22 1.50 -1.62
N ARG A 87 19.21 1.42 -2.50
CA ARG A 87 19.34 1.77 -3.92
C ARG A 87 18.24 2.68 -4.47
N ALA A 88 17.06 2.72 -3.85
CA ALA A 88 15.94 3.44 -4.46
C ALA A 88 16.12 4.95 -4.28
N ASP A 89 16.12 5.67 -5.40
CA ASP A 89 16.24 7.12 -5.50
C ASP A 89 14.89 7.80 -5.80
N LEU A 90 13.88 7.04 -6.23
CA LEU A 90 12.50 7.51 -6.35
C LEU A 90 11.54 6.62 -5.56
N ILE A 91 10.90 7.19 -4.54
CA ILE A 91 9.90 6.51 -3.71
C ILE A 91 8.52 7.08 -4.03
N ILE A 92 7.60 6.21 -4.42
CA ILE A 92 6.20 6.58 -4.69
C ILE A 92 5.32 5.92 -3.64
N TYR A 93 4.48 6.70 -2.94
CA TYR A 93 3.33 6.16 -2.20
C TYR A 93 2.05 6.47 -2.94
N TRP A 94 1.33 5.44 -3.35
CA TRP A 94 0.08 5.55 -4.10
C TRP A 94 -1.10 5.04 -3.27
N GLY A 95 -2.03 5.93 -2.92
CA GLY A 95 -3.18 5.59 -2.07
C GLY A 95 -2.76 5.01 -0.72
N SER A 96 -1.64 5.50 -0.16
CA SER A 96 -1.03 5.00 1.06
C SER A 96 -0.45 6.14 1.91
N ASP A 97 -0.79 6.15 3.20
CA ASP A 97 -0.25 7.08 4.20
C ASP A 97 0.59 6.34 5.24
N PRO A 98 1.85 5.99 4.93
CA PRO A 98 2.73 5.24 5.83
C PRO A 98 3.01 5.96 7.16
N LEU A 99 3.04 7.28 7.23
CA LEU A 99 3.25 7.96 8.53
C LEU A 99 2.13 7.65 9.53
N SER A 100 0.91 7.43 9.05
CA SER A 100 -0.24 7.04 9.89
C SER A 100 -0.38 5.52 10.04
N SER A 101 -0.22 4.77 8.95
CA SER A 101 -0.53 3.33 8.90
C SER A 101 0.66 2.41 9.16
N HIS A 102 1.88 2.85 8.83
CA HIS A 102 3.12 2.10 8.98
C HIS A 102 4.24 3.01 9.52
N PRO A 103 4.12 3.57 10.73
CA PRO A 103 4.83 4.80 11.12
C PRO A 103 6.36 4.74 11.02
N ARG A 104 6.94 3.54 11.13
CA ARG A 104 8.39 3.32 11.03
C ARG A 104 8.87 2.96 9.62
N HIS A 105 7.99 2.81 8.64
CA HIS A 105 8.34 2.38 7.28
C HIS A 105 9.28 3.38 6.60
N MET A 106 8.90 4.67 6.62
CA MET A 106 9.71 5.74 6.01
C MET A 106 11.06 5.92 6.68
N GLN A 107 11.10 5.78 8.01
CA GLN A 107 12.33 5.86 8.79
C GLN A 107 13.28 4.69 8.53
N ARG A 108 12.75 3.46 8.40
CA ARG A 108 13.56 2.26 8.33
C ARG A 108 14.01 1.92 6.92
N TYR A 109 13.19 2.18 5.90
CA TYR A 109 13.38 1.57 4.59
C TYR A 109 13.37 2.54 3.41
N THR A 110 12.73 3.70 3.52
CA THR A 110 12.50 4.54 2.33
C THR A 110 13.06 5.94 2.53
N TYR A 111 12.18 6.95 2.61
CA TYR A 111 12.51 8.33 2.40
C TYR A 111 13.51 8.92 3.40
N PHE A 112 13.43 8.53 4.67
CA PHE A 112 14.35 9.02 5.71
C PHE A 112 15.49 8.04 6.01
N ALA A 113 15.53 6.90 5.31
CA ALA A 113 16.50 5.86 5.60
C ALA A 113 17.84 6.15 4.91
N LYS A 114 18.93 5.99 5.65
CA LYS A 114 20.28 6.00 5.05
C LYS A 114 20.54 4.66 4.35
N GLY A 115 20.69 4.74 3.03
CA GLY A 115 21.12 3.63 2.17
C GLY A 115 22.63 3.52 2.06
N LYS A 116 23.09 2.46 1.37
CA LYS A 116 24.52 2.21 1.13
C LYS A 116 24.99 2.90 -0.15
N PHE A 117 24.13 2.90 -1.17
CA PHE A 117 24.42 3.49 -2.48
C PHE A 117 23.62 4.78 -2.70
N GLU A 118 22.45 4.89 -2.06
CA GLU A 118 21.64 6.10 -2.08
C GLU A 118 21.51 6.66 -0.66
N GLU A 119 22.09 7.82 -0.40
CA GLU A 119 21.95 8.50 0.90
C GLU A 119 20.57 9.17 1.02
N SER A 120 20.20 9.60 2.22
CA SER A 120 19.09 10.53 2.41
C SER A 120 19.66 11.80 3.03
N THR A 121 19.52 12.94 2.37
CA THR A 121 19.87 14.24 2.94
C THR A 121 18.87 14.67 4.01
N ARG A 122 17.69 14.02 4.07
CA ARG A 122 16.59 14.36 4.97
C ARG A 122 16.63 13.47 6.21
N LYS A 123 16.76 14.12 7.38
CA LYS A 123 16.74 13.46 8.69
C LYS A 123 15.32 13.48 9.26
N VAL A 124 14.99 12.46 10.04
CA VAL A 124 13.84 12.53 10.96
C VAL A 124 14.20 13.57 12.02
N CYS A 125 13.38 14.60 12.22
CA CYS A 125 13.54 15.50 13.35
C CYS A 125 13.33 14.70 14.65
N THR A 126 14.42 14.31 15.32
CA THR A 126 14.38 13.50 16.56
C THR A 126 14.77 14.30 17.80
N ASN A 127 14.68 15.64 17.78
CA ASN A 127 14.86 16.39 19.03
C ASN A 127 13.68 16.08 19.95
N GLN A 128 13.95 15.84 21.24
CA GLN A 128 12.91 15.53 22.23
C GLN A 128 11.83 16.64 22.34
N ASN A 129 12.17 17.88 22.00
CA ASN A 129 11.22 19.00 21.93
C ASN A 129 10.39 18.98 20.63
N ASP A 130 10.99 18.63 19.49
CA ASP A 130 10.28 18.48 18.20
C ASP A 130 9.34 17.28 18.23
N THR A 131 9.67 16.20 18.97
CA THR A 131 8.79 15.03 19.05
C THR A 131 7.45 15.31 19.71
N LYS A 132 7.35 16.25 20.67
CA LYS A 132 6.04 16.61 21.24
C LYS A 132 5.20 17.43 20.27
N ALA A 133 5.81 18.41 19.60
CA ALA A 133 5.13 19.24 18.61
C ALA A 133 4.73 18.43 17.37
N ASP A 134 5.61 17.58 16.82
CA ASP A 134 5.29 16.69 15.70
C ASP A 134 4.25 15.63 16.10
N GLN A 135 4.27 15.13 17.35
CA GLN A 135 3.22 14.24 17.87
C GLN A 135 1.88 14.97 18.05
N GLU A 136 1.87 16.22 18.50
CA GLU A 136 0.64 17.02 18.61
C GLU A 136 0.08 17.40 17.23
N ILE A 137 0.95 17.82 16.30
CA ILE A 137 0.59 18.07 14.90
C ILE A 137 0.02 16.79 14.29
N SER A 138 0.67 15.64 14.47
CA SER A 138 0.18 14.36 13.94
C SER A 138 -1.15 13.93 14.58
N LYS A 139 -1.36 14.20 15.88
CA LYS A 139 -2.62 13.90 16.58
C LYS A 139 -3.80 14.75 16.09
N ASN A 140 -3.54 16.01 15.71
CA ASN A 140 -4.56 16.96 15.30
C ASN A 140 -4.67 17.11 13.77
N PHE A 141 -3.79 16.47 13.00
CA PHE A 141 -3.81 16.55 11.56
C PHE A 141 -5.02 15.79 10.99
N GLN A 142 -5.90 16.52 10.33
CA GLN A 142 -7.01 15.94 9.59
C GLN A 142 -6.69 15.96 8.09
N PRO A 143 -6.65 14.80 7.41
CA PRO A 143 -6.46 14.77 5.97
C PRO A 143 -7.58 15.52 5.25
N GLN A 144 -7.23 16.49 4.41
CA GLN A 144 -8.19 17.33 3.69
C GLN A 144 -8.13 17.09 2.18
N VAL A 145 -9.30 17.06 1.55
CA VAL A 145 -9.45 17.17 0.09
C VAL A 145 -9.45 18.65 -0.27
N GLN A 146 -8.51 19.10 -1.10
CA GLN A 146 -8.47 20.48 -1.57
C GLN A 146 -9.36 20.57 -2.80
N LYS A 147 -10.48 21.31 -2.70
CA LYS A 147 -11.52 21.33 -3.74
C LYS A 147 -11.09 22.05 -5.04
N ASN A 148 -10.00 22.82 -5.02
CA ASN A 148 -9.48 23.58 -6.17
C ASN A 148 -7.95 23.53 -6.19
N ASN A 149 -7.36 22.35 -6.43
CA ASN A 149 -5.91 22.28 -6.59
C ASN A 149 -5.51 22.87 -7.94
N SER A 150 -4.82 24.02 -7.92
CA SER A 150 -4.06 24.47 -9.08
C SER A 150 -2.71 23.76 -9.07
N TYR A 151 -2.46 22.95 -10.09
CA TYR A 151 -1.13 22.41 -10.32
C TYR A 151 -0.19 23.52 -10.79
N PRO A 152 1.06 23.55 -10.31
CA PRO A 152 2.04 24.49 -10.83
C PRO A 152 2.35 24.18 -12.30
N ASN A 153 2.84 25.19 -13.02
CA ASN A 153 3.17 25.05 -14.45
C ASN A 153 4.33 24.08 -14.73
N SER A 154 5.13 23.77 -13.71
CA SER A 154 6.24 22.81 -13.77
C SER A 154 6.51 22.19 -12.38
N LEU A 155 7.28 21.11 -12.37
CA LEU A 155 7.79 20.47 -11.18
C LEU A 155 8.80 21.37 -10.43
N PRO A 156 8.97 21.16 -9.11
CA PRO A 156 9.98 21.89 -8.33
C PRO A 156 11.41 21.69 -8.84
N GLN A 157 12.18 22.77 -8.99
CA GLN A 157 13.55 22.73 -9.53
C GLN A 157 14.55 21.96 -8.63
N ASN A 158 14.28 21.88 -7.33
CA ASN A 158 15.12 21.15 -6.38
C ASN A 158 15.07 19.62 -6.56
N LEU A 159 14.19 19.10 -7.44
CA LEU A 159 14.20 17.69 -7.84
C LEU A 159 15.46 17.29 -8.61
N CYS A 160 16.26 18.24 -9.09
CA CYS A 160 17.53 17.96 -9.77
C CYS A 160 18.67 17.57 -8.78
N GLU A 161 18.46 17.72 -7.47
CA GLU A 161 19.43 17.30 -6.46
C GLU A 161 19.59 15.77 -6.42
N LYS A 162 20.82 15.29 -6.23
CA LYS A 162 21.14 13.86 -6.08
C LYS A 162 20.77 13.36 -4.67
N THR A 163 19.47 13.26 -4.40
CA THR A 163 18.91 12.67 -3.19
C THR A 163 17.62 11.94 -3.52
N ARG A 164 17.17 11.06 -2.63
CA ARG A 164 15.86 10.42 -2.70
C ARG A 164 14.74 11.44 -2.88
N LYS A 165 13.88 11.16 -3.84
CA LYS A 165 12.67 11.93 -4.15
C LYS A 165 11.46 11.17 -3.64
N LEU A 166 10.51 11.89 -3.05
CA LEU A 166 9.24 11.36 -2.59
C LEU A 166 8.09 11.89 -3.43
N LEU A 167 7.42 11.00 -4.15
CA LEU A 167 6.17 11.29 -4.83
C LEU A 167 5.02 10.63 -4.05
N VAL A 168 3.94 11.37 -3.84
CA VAL A 168 2.73 10.85 -3.21
C VAL A 168 1.54 11.08 -4.13
N VAL A 169 0.76 10.03 -4.35
CA VAL A 169 -0.52 10.07 -5.06
C VAL A 169 -1.62 9.77 -4.06
N ASP A 170 -2.47 10.73 -3.75
CA ASP A 170 -3.59 10.56 -2.80
C ASP A 170 -4.67 11.62 -3.05
N VAL A 171 -5.94 11.26 -2.84
CA VAL A 171 -7.07 12.20 -2.91
C VAL A 171 -7.03 13.26 -1.81
N ARG A 172 -6.30 13.01 -0.71
CA ARG A 172 -6.16 13.89 0.45
C ARG A 172 -4.71 14.29 0.67
N LYS A 173 -4.51 15.52 1.14
CA LYS A 173 -3.21 15.93 1.69
C LYS A 173 -3.04 15.27 3.06
N THR A 174 -2.38 14.12 3.10
CA THR A 174 -2.05 13.34 4.30
C THR A 174 -0.76 13.82 4.98
N LEU A 175 -0.40 13.24 6.13
CA LEU A 175 0.89 13.49 6.77
C LEU A 175 2.05 13.11 5.84
N THR A 176 1.93 11.98 5.14
CA THR A 176 2.93 11.56 4.16
C THR A 176 2.99 12.54 2.98
N ALA A 177 1.83 12.95 2.43
CA ALA A 177 1.78 13.93 1.35
C ALA A 177 2.40 15.28 1.73
N ALA A 178 2.25 15.72 2.99
CA ALA A 178 2.85 16.95 3.48
C ALA A 178 4.38 16.93 3.52
N LYS A 179 5.01 15.74 3.43
CA LYS A 179 6.47 15.57 3.35
C LYS A 179 6.96 15.28 1.92
N ALA A 180 6.05 15.15 0.95
CA ALA A 180 6.38 14.79 -0.41
C ALA A 180 7.07 15.93 -1.16
N ASP A 181 7.98 15.56 -2.06
CA ASP A 181 8.58 16.47 -3.04
C ASP A 181 7.61 16.77 -4.18
N VAL A 182 6.84 15.75 -4.57
CA VAL A 182 5.76 15.86 -5.56
C VAL A 182 4.51 15.26 -4.95
N PHE A 183 3.42 16.03 -4.93
CA PHE A 183 2.12 15.54 -4.48
C PHE A 183 1.13 15.64 -5.63
N LEU A 184 0.64 14.48 -6.07
CA LEU A 184 -0.44 14.35 -7.05
C LEU A 184 -1.74 14.15 -6.29
N GLN A 185 -2.49 15.24 -6.11
CA GLN A 185 -3.85 15.19 -5.62
C GLN A 185 -4.80 14.79 -6.75
N ILE A 186 -5.16 13.52 -6.77
CA ILE A 186 -6.05 12.96 -7.80
C ILE A 186 -7.51 13.18 -7.43
N GLU A 187 -8.37 13.19 -8.44
CA GLU A 187 -9.80 13.03 -8.24
C GLU A 187 -10.13 11.63 -7.68
N PRO A 188 -11.14 11.52 -6.79
CA PRO A 188 -11.58 10.22 -6.30
C PRO A 188 -11.96 9.28 -7.44
N ASN A 189 -11.55 8.02 -7.33
CA ASN A 189 -11.87 6.94 -8.28
C ASN A 189 -11.31 7.16 -9.70
N LYS A 190 -10.24 7.97 -9.84
CA LYS A 190 -9.57 8.23 -11.12
C LYS A 190 -8.14 7.69 -11.21
N ASP A 191 -7.78 6.77 -10.31
CA ASP A 191 -6.49 6.10 -10.31
C ASP A 191 -6.21 5.37 -11.63
N PHE A 192 -7.20 4.65 -12.16
CA PHE A 192 -7.06 3.87 -13.39
C PHE A 192 -6.70 4.77 -14.57
N GLU A 193 -7.46 5.85 -14.79
CA GLU A 193 -7.21 6.80 -15.87
C GLU A 193 -5.85 7.49 -15.73
N LEU A 194 -5.46 7.86 -14.50
CA LEU A 194 -4.13 8.42 -14.25
C LEU A 194 -3.01 7.42 -14.62
N ILE A 195 -3.15 6.17 -14.21
CA ILE A 195 -2.14 5.14 -14.52
C ILE A 195 -2.05 4.93 -16.03
N GLN A 196 -3.19 4.87 -16.73
CA GLN A 196 -3.20 4.73 -18.19
C GLN A 196 -2.52 5.93 -18.88
N ALA A 197 -2.77 7.15 -18.42
CA ALA A 197 -2.08 8.34 -18.91
C ALA A 197 -0.56 8.26 -18.69
N LEU A 198 -0.11 7.87 -17.50
CA LEU A 198 1.33 7.70 -17.22
C LEU A 198 1.94 6.61 -18.11
N ARG A 199 1.23 5.51 -18.38
CA ARG A 199 1.70 4.46 -19.30
C ARG A 199 1.85 4.97 -20.73
N MET A 200 0.89 5.75 -21.22
CA MET A 200 0.99 6.38 -22.54
C MET A 200 2.23 7.28 -22.61
N LEU A 201 2.42 8.16 -21.62
CA LEU A 201 3.54 9.10 -21.57
C LEU A 201 4.91 8.40 -21.43
N VAL A 202 5.01 7.34 -20.61
CA VAL A 202 6.23 6.54 -20.47
C VAL A 202 6.58 5.77 -21.75
N ASN A 203 5.60 5.50 -22.61
CA ASN A 203 5.78 4.89 -23.92
C ASN A 203 5.83 5.94 -25.06
N ASP A 204 6.10 7.21 -24.71
CA ASP A 204 6.24 8.34 -25.64
C ASP A 204 5.01 8.55 -26.55
N GLN A 205 3.81 8.24 -26.04
CA GLN A 205 2.53 8.47 -26.71
C GLN A 205 1.91 9.80 -26.31
N GLU A 206 1.20 10.43 -27.26
CA GLU A 206 0.48 11.69 -27.03
C GLU A 206 -0.90 11.46 -26.40
N ILE A 207 -1.33 12.41 -25.57
CA ILE A 207 -2.65 12.41 -24.94
C ILE A 207 -3.42 13.63 -25.45
N GLU A 208 -4.52 13.39 -26.16
CA GLU A 208 -5.37 14.44 -26.77
C GLU A 208 -6.41 15.04 -25.80
N VAL A 209 -6.04 15.23 -24.54
CA VAL A 209 -6.87 15.93 -23.55
C VAL A 209 -6.01 16.85 -22.70
N ASP A 210 -6.61 17.93 -22.16
CA ASP A 210 -5.86 18.89 -21.36
C ASP A 210 -5.55 18.37 -19.94
N ASN A 211 -6.40 17.46 -19.42
CA ASN A 211 -6.37 17.03 -18.02
C ASN A 211 -6.80 15.56 -17.89
N VAL A 212 -6.17 14.83 -16.97
CA VAL A 212 -6.56 13.49 -16.55
C VAL A 212 -6.57 13.42 -15.03
N ALA A 213 -7.65 12.89 -14.44
CA ALA A 213 -7.81 12.72 -12.99
C ALA A 213 -7.62 14.01 -12.15
N GLY A 214 -7.96 15.17 -12.72
CA GLY A 214 -7.75 16.47 -12.11
C GLY A 214 -6.36 17.07 -12.33
N ILE A 215 -5.46 16.39 -13.07
CA ILE A 215 -4.07 16.80 -13.29
C ILE A 215 -3.82 17.19 -14.75
N PRO A 216 -3.27 18.40 -15.03
CA PRO A 216 -2.93 18.79 -16.40
C PRO A 216 -1.95 17.82 -17.06
N VAL A 217 -2.18 17.46 -18.32
CA VAL A 217 -1.33 16.50 -19.06
C VAL A 217 0.11 16.99 -19.14
N LYS A 218 0.34 18.29 -19.33
CA LYS A 218 1.68 18.88 -19.30
C LYS A 218 2.45 18.56 -18.01
N TYR A 219 1.76 18.63 -16.87
CA TYR A 219 2.37 18.30 -15.58
C TYR A 219 2.62 16.78 -15.44
N LEU A 220 1.71 15.96 -15.97
CA LEU A 220 1.90 14.50 -16.04
C LEU A 220 3.09 14.12 -16.93
N SER A 221 3.37 14.85 -18.01
CA SER A 221 4.54 14.63 -18.86
C SER A 221 5.84 14.81 -18.05
N GLU A 222 5.96 15.89 -17.28
CA GLU A 222 7.12 16.10 -16.40
C GLU A 222 7.23 15.02 -15.31
N VAL A 223 6.09 14.53 -14.79
CA VAL A 223 6.07 13.39 -13.87
C VAL A 223 6.57 12.12 -14.56
N ALA A 224 6.13 11.83 -15.79
CA ALA A 224 6.57 10.66 -16.54
C ALA A 224 8.08 10.69 -16.83
N GLU A 225 8.63 11.86 -17.16
CA GLU A 225 10.08 12.08 -17.26
C GLU A 225 10.78 11.77 -15.93
N LEU A 226 10.27 12.30 -14.80
CA LEU A 226 10.79 11.98 -13.46
C LEU A 226 10.77 10.47 -13.16
N LEU A 227 9.73 9.74 -13.56
CA LEU A 227 9.65 8.29 -13.38
C LEU A 227 10.76 7.58 -14.15
N VAL A 228 11.03 8.01 -15.38
CA VAL A 228 12.01 7.36 -16.25
C VAL A 228 13.44 7.69 -15.82
N ASP A 229 13.70 8.94 -15.42
CA ASP A 229 15.04 9.45 -15.13
C ASP A 229 15.64 8.91 -13.81
N CYS A 230 14.85 8.22 -13.00
CA CYS A 230 15.37 7.59 -11.78
C CYS A 230 16.31 6.41 -12.11
N ASN A 231 17.15 6.01 -11.16
CA ASN A 231 17.98 4.80 -11.27
C ASN A 231 17.26 3.56 -10.74
N PHE A 232 16.52 3.71 -9.64
CA PHE A 232 15.67 2.67 -9.08
C PHE A 232 14.43 3.26 -8.41
N GLY A 233 13.30 3.15 -9.08
CA GLY A 233 12.00 3.56 -8.55
C GLY A 233 11.25 2.43 -7.83
N VAL A 234 10.45 2.80 -6.84
CA VAL A 234 9.52 1.87 -6.19
C VAL A 234 8.15 2.49 -5.95
N ILE A 235 7.10 1.77 -6.33
CA ILE A 235 5.72 2.09 -5.98
C ILE A 235 5.30 1.27 -4.77
N PHE A 236 5.04 1.94 -3.65
CA PHE A 236 4.33 1.38 -2.52
C PHE A 236 2.86 1.78 -2.63
N PHE A 237 1.96 0.80 -2.69
CA PHE A 237 0.54 1.08 -2.84
C PHE A 237 -0.29 0.53 -1.68
N GLY A 238 -1.33 1.27 -1.31
CA GLY A 238 -2.19 0.95 -0.17
C GLY A 238 -3.64 0.71 -0.56
N MET A 239 -4.50 0.87 0.44
CA MET A 239 -5.95 0.68 0.30
C MET A 239 -6.59 1.69 -0.64
N GLY A 240 -6.04 2.90 -0.75
CA GLY A 240 -6.56 3.93 -1.66
C GLY A 240 -6.52 3.53 -3.12
N LEU A 241 -5.60 2.61 -3.50
CA LEU A 241 -5.55 2.04 -4.84
C LEU A 241 -6.30 0.70 -4.94
N ALA A 242 -6.19 -0.14 -3.90
CA ALA A 242 -6.75 -1.50 -3.91
C ALA A 242 -8.27 -1.56 -3.70
N GLN A 243 -8.88 -0.55 -3.07
CA GLN A 243 -10.32 -0.53 -2.73
C GLN A 243 -11.12 0.60 -3.35
N SER A 244 -10.50 1.52 -4.09
CA SER A 244 -11.23 2.46 -4.94
C SER A 244 -11.89 1.74 -6.12
N ASP A 245 -12.76 2.45 -6.85
CA ASP A 245 -13.38 1.90 -8.05
C ASP A 245 -12.32 1.36 -9.02
N GLY A 246 -12.61 0.22 -9.64
CA GLY A 246 -11.65 -0.55 -10.44
C GLY A 246 -10.99 -1.69 -9.66
N LYS A 247 -10.73 -1.53 -8.34
CA LYS A 247 -10.17 -2.56 -7.44
C LYS A 247 -8.94 -3.28 -8.04
N SER A 248 -9.09 -4.50 -8.55
CA SER A 248 -7.98 -5.27 -9.11
C SER A 248 -7.44 -4.66 -10.40
N ARG A 249 -8.29 -4.02 -11.22
CA ARG A 249 -7.89 -3.37 -12.47
C ARG A 249 -6.91 -2.22 -12.24
N ASN A 250 -7.04 -1.50 -11.11
CA ASN A 250 -6.07 -0.48 -10.72
C ASN A 250 -4.71 -1.11 -10.42
N ILE A 251 -4.70 -2.28 -9.78
CA ILE A 251 -3.47 -2.99 -9.44
C ILE A 251 -2.81 -3.57 -10.69
N GLU A 252 -3.60 -4.16 -11.60
CA GLU A 252 -3.13 -4.63 -12.90
C GLU A 252 -2.47 -3.49 -13.69
N ALA A 253 -3.15 -2.36 -13.84
CA ALA A 253 -2.62 -1.19 -14.54
C ALA A 253 -1.33 -0.67 -13.87
N ALA A 254 -1.27 -0.63 -12.53
CA ALA A 254 -0.07 -0.18 -11.81
C ALA A 254 1.11 -1.15 -12.00
N ILE A 255 0.86 -2.46 -12.04
CA ILE A 255 1.88 -3.46 -12.33
C ILE A 255 2.37 -3.31 -13.78
N GLU A 256 1.46 -3.07 -14.72
CA GLU A 256 1.80 -2.84 -16.12
C GLU A 256 2.59 -1.55 -16.32
N LEU A 257 2.26 -0.46 -15.62
CA LEU A 257 3.09 0.75 -15.59
C LEU A 257 4.51 0.45 -15.11
N VAL A 258 4.66 -0.35 -14.06
CA VAL A 258 5.99 -0.79 -13.61
C VAL A 258 6.68 -1.65 -14.67
N ARG A 259 5.95 -2.46 -15.44
CA ARG A 259 6.52 -3.23 -16.56
C ARG A 259 7.02 -2.31 -17.68
N ASP A 260 6.23 -1.31 -18.05
CA ASP A 260 6.57 -0.30 -19.07
C ASP A 260 7.81 0.49 -18.63
N LEU A 261 7.86 0.93 -17.36
CA LEU A 261 9.04 1.59 -16.78
C LEU A 261 10.28 0.70 -16.77
N ASN A 262 10.14 -0.60 -16.53
CA ASN A 262 11.26 -1.55 -16.57
C ASN A 262 11.90 -1.70 -17.96
N ALA A 263 11.25 -1.22 -19.03
CA ALA A 263 11.89 -1.12 -20.35
C ALA A 263 12.88 0.05 -20.45
N ARG A 264 12.79 1.06 -19.57
CA ARG A 264 13.64 2.28 -19.61
C ARG A 264 14.54 2.43 -18.39
N THR A 265 14.09 2.04 -17.20
CA THR A 265 14.84 2.15 -15.94
C THR A 265 14.43 1.04 -14.96
N LYS A 266 15.14 0.86 -13.83
CA LYS A 266 14.74 -0.17 -12.87
C LYS A 266 13.56 0.31 -12.03
N PHE A 267 12.49 -0.50 -12.00
CA PHE A 267 11.32 -0.19 -11.18
C PHE A 267 10.78 -1.42 -10.44
N SER A 268 10.16 -1.22 -9.27
CA SER A 268 9.45 -2.28 -8.54
C SER A 268 8.15 -1.78 -7.92
N ILE A 269 7.23 -2.69 -7.61
CA ILE A 269 5.97 -2.38 -6.92
C ILE A 269 5.78 -3.29 -5.70
N MET A 270 5.21 -2.75 -4.61
CA MET A 270 4.99 -3.48 -3.36
C MET A 270 3.69 -3.06 -2.66
N PRO A 271 2.80 -3.99 -2.28
CA PRO A 271 1.64 -3.70 -1.46
C PRO A 271 2.03 -3.38 -0.01
N MET A 272 1.41 -2.35 0.57
CA MET A 272 1.55 -1.98 1.98
C MET A 272 0.65 -2.84 2.88
N ARG A 273 1.03 -4.11 3.06
CA ARG A 273 0.28 -5.13 3.81
C ARG A 273 -0.01 -4.70 5.25
N GLY A 274 -1.28 -4.77 5.67
CA GLY A 274 -1.76 -4.25 6.97
C GLY A 274 -1.30 -5.03 8.21
N HIS A 275 -1.95 -6.15 8.53
CA HIS A 275 -1.62 -6.91 9.75
C HIS A 275 -0.27 -7.64 9.64
N PHE A 276 0.41 -7.80 10.77
CA PHE A 276 1.79 -8.27 10.82
C PHE A 276 2.02 -9.65 10.17
N ASN A 277 1.00 -10.51 10.14
CA ASN A 277 1.11 -11.85 9.54
C ASN A 277 0.00 -12.14 8.51
N VAL A 278 -0.60 -11.12 7.89
CA VAL A 278 -1.56 -11.32 6.78
C VAL A 278 -0.90 -12.03 5.59
N THR A 279 0.36 -11.70 5.30
CA THR A 279 1.15 -12.38 4.27
C THR A 279 1.36 -13.84 4.63
N GLY A 280 1.70 -14.17 5.88
CA GLY A 280 1.83 -15.54 6.35
C GLY A 280 0.53 -16.32 6.18
N ALA A 281 -0.63 -15.73 6.53
CA ALA A 281 -1.92 -16.38 6.37
C ALA A 281 -2.22 -16.76 4.90
N ASN A 282 -1.90 -15.91 3.92
CA ASN A 282 -2.06 -16.29 2.51
C ASN A 282 -1.08 -17.38 2.10
N ILE A 283 0.17 -17.22 2.50
CA ILE A 283 1.27 -18.07 2.07
C ILE A 283 1.11 -19.50 2.62
N VAL A 284 0.71 -19.65 3.90
CA VAL A 284 0.37 -20.95 4.49
C VAL A 284 -0.80 -21.61 3.75
N SER A 285 -1.83 -20.83 3.38
CA SER A 285 -3.00 -21.34 2.64
C SER A 285 -2.70 -21.81 1.21
N VAL A 286 -1.52 -21.48 0.67
CA VAL A 286 -1.12 -21.85 -0.70
C VAL A 286 -0.29 -23.14 -0.73
N TRP A 287 0.45 -23.47 0.33
CA TRP A 287 1.33 -24.65 0.35
C TRP A 287 0.84 -25.82 1.21
N GLN A 288 -0.12 -25.58 2.11
CA GLN A 288 -0.75 -26.64 2.91
C GLN A 288 -1.75 -27.36 2.01
#